data_AF-A0A5N4DA38-F1
#
_entry.id   AF-A0A5N4DA38-F1
#
_cell.length_a   1.000
_cell.length_b   1.000
_cell.length_c   1.000
_cell.angle_alpha   90.00
_cell.angle_beta   90.00
_cell.angle_gamma   90.00
#
_symmetry.space_group_name_H-M   'P 1'
#
loop_
_entity.id
_entity.type
_entity.pdbx_description
1 polymer ?
#
loop_
_entity_poly.entity_id
_entity_poly.type
_entity_poly.pdbx_seq_one_letter_code
_entity_poly.pdbx_strand_id
1 'polypeptide(L)'
;MVDKAIYLSGYRMRLGSSTDKKDSGRLHVDFAQARDDFYEWECKQRMRAREERHRRKLEEDRLRPPSPPPIMHYSEHEAALLAEKLKANDMIVNQYMNNGPWELRDKCE
;
A
#
# COMPACT_ATOMS: atom_id res chain seq x y z
N MET A 1 -0.82 -1.68 29.95
CA MET A 1 -1.40 -2.36 31.13
C MET A 1 -2.33 -3.48 30.71
N VAL A 2 -3.19 -3.26 29.70
CA VAL A 2 -4.02 -4.30 29.05
C VAL A 2 -3.21 -5.48 28.52
N ASP A 3 -2.06 -5.28 27.85
CA ASP A 3 -1.24 -6.40 27.34
C ASP A 3 -0.76 -7.35 28.45
N LYS A 4 -0.34 -6.77 29.60
CA LYS A 4 0.09 -7.55 30.77
C LYS A 4 -1.09 -8.22 31.46
N ALA A 5 -2.25 -7.56 31.49
CA ALA A 5 -3.47 -8.13 32.04
C ALA A 5 -3.96 -9.31 31.19
N ILE A 6 -4.01 -9.17 29.86
CA ILE A 6 -4.32 -10.26 28.92
C ILE A 6 -3.33 -11.41 29.12
N TYR A 7 -2.03 -11.08 29.17
CA TYR A 7 -0.99 -12.08 29.35
C TYR A 7 -1.12 -12.84 30.67
N LEU A 8 -1.39 -12.18 31.79
CA LEU A 8 -1.52 -12.85 33.10
C LEU A 8 -2.89 -13.51 33.29
N SER A 9 -3.91 -13.03 32.57
CA SER A 9 -5.25 -13.60 32.63
C SER A 9 -5.27 -15.01 32.06
N GLY A 10 -5.92 -15.93 32.77
CA GLY A 10 -6.06 -17.32 32.34
C GLY A 10 -4.95 -18.27 32.79
N TYR A 11 -3.90 -17.75 33.44
CA TYR A 11 -2.92 -18.59 34.11
C TYR A 11 -3.55 -19.37 35.26
N ARG A 12 -3.20 -20.65 35.41
CA ARG A 12 -3.68 -21.50 36.49
C ARG A 12 -2.69 -21.43 37.65
N MET A 13 -3.12 -20.79 38.73
CA MET A 13 -2.34 -20.65 39.94
C MET A 13 -2.58 -21.80 40.90
N ARG A 14 -1.53 -22.16 41.64
CA ARG A 14 -1.57 -23.13 42.75
C ARG A 14 -0.99 -22.47 43.99
N LEU A 15 -1.71 -22.53 45.10
CA LEU A 15 -1.26 -22.03 46.40
C LEU A 15 -0.55 -23.17 47.15
N GLY A 16 0.75 -23.03 47.35
CA GLY A 16 1.59 -24.03 48.01
C GLY A 16 1.87 -25.29 47.16
N SER A 17 2.29 -26.38 47.83
CA SER A 17 2.58 -27.68 47.18
C SER A 17 1.32 -28.52 46.93
N SER A 18 0.20 -28.19 47.58
CA SER A 18 -1.07 -28.92 47.54
C SER A 18 -1.70 -28.94 46.14
N THR A 19 -2.01 -30.13 45.61
CA THR A 19 -2.70 -30.33 44.32
C THR A 19 -4.22 -30.30 44.46
N ASP A 20 -4.74 -30.00 45.65
CA ASP A 20 -6.16 -30.07 45.93
C ASP A 20 -6.93 -29.01 45.12
N LYS A 21 -8.15 -29.33 44.71
CA LYS A 21 -8.97 -28.47 43.84
C LYS A 21 -9.27 -27.11 44.48
N LYS A 22 -9.22 -27.04 45.82
CA LYS A 22 -9.45 -25.83 46.61
C LYS A 22 -8.27 -24.84 46.54
N ASP A 23 -7.06 -25.36 46.32
CA ASP A 23 -5.82 -24.57 46.29
C ASP A 23 -5.36 -24.24 44.86
N SER A 24 -6.11 -24.72 43.86
CA SER A 24 -5.86 -24.44 42.45
C SER A 24 -6.98 -23.57 41.86
N GLY A 25 -6.64 -22.42 41.31
CA GLY A 25 -7.58 -21.47 40.72
C GLY A 25 -7.04 -20.89 39.42
N ARG A 26 -7.91 -20.31 38.60
CA ARG A 26 -7.49 -19.58 37.40
C ARG A 26 -7.44 -18.10 37.74
N LEU A 27 -6.30 -17.46 37.50
CA LEU A 27 -6.15 -16.03 37.69
C LEU A 27 -7.01 -15.32 36.66
N HIS A 28 -8.05 -14.65 37.14
CA HIS A 28 -8.84 -13.74 36.33
C HIS A 28 -8.45 -12.32 36.70
N VAL A 29 -8.06 -11.53 35.71
CA VAL A 29 -7.69 -10.12 35.88
C VAL A 29 -8.77 -9.31 35.16
N ASP A 30 -9.68 -8.71 35.93
CA ASP A 30 -10.90 -8.04 35.44
C ASP A 30 -10.64 -6.79 34.56
N PHE A 31 -9.38 -6.42 34.37
CA PHE A 31 -8.94 -5.30 33.52
C PHE A 31 -9.32 -5.46 32.03
N ALA A 32 -9.77 -6.64 31.61
CA ALA A 32 -10.13 -6.94 30.21
C ALA A 32 -11.64 -7.01 29.93
N GLN A 33 -12.51 -7.04 30.96
CA GLN A 33 -13.96 -7.17 30.76
C GLN A 33 -14.77 -5.93 31.19
N ALA A 34 -14.13 -4.96 31.85
CA ALA A 34 -14.69 -3.61 32.04
C ALA A 34 -14.57 -2.80 30.73
N ARG A 35 -15.40 -3.19 29.76
CA ARG A 35 -15.85 -2.64 28.45
C ARG A 35 -15.09 -1.49 27.73
N ASP A 36 -14.37 -0.59 28.39
CA ASP A 36 -13.76 0.59 27.76
C ASP A 36 -12.24 0.42 27.53
N ASP A 37 -11.47 -0.11 28.49
CA ASP A 37 -10.00 -0.22 28.38
C ASP A 37 -9.56 -1.17 27.25
N PHE A 38 -10.29 -2.27 27.06
CA PHE A 38 -10.02 -3.23 25.99
C PHE A 38 -10.35 -2.64 24.62
N TYR A 39 -11.48 -1.94 24.49
CA TYR A 39 -11.90 -1.30 23.25
C TYR A 39 -10.95 -0.16 22.84
N GLU A 40 -10.53 0.66 23.78
CA GLU A 40 -9.53 1.72 23.55
C GLU A 40 -8.19 1.11 23.12
N TRP A 41 -7.75 0.02 23.76
CA TRP A 41 -6.54 -0.69 23.37
C TRP A 41 -6.64 -1.23 21.93
N GLU A 42 -7.74 -1.88 21.56
CA GLU A 42 -7.95 -2.36 20.19
C GLU A 42 -7.96 -1.21 19.17
N CYS A 43 -8.61 -0.09 19.51
CA CYS A 43 -8.61 1.11 18.67
C CYS A 43 -7.19 1.64 18.47
N LYS A 44 -6.39 1.69 19.54
CA LYS A 44 -4.98 2.12 19.50
C LYS A 44 -4.10 1.16 18.71
N GLN A 45 -4.34 -0.15 18.78
CA GLN A 45 -3.63 -1.13 17.93
C GLN A 45 -3.97 -0.93 16.46
N ARG A 46 -5.26 -0.76 16.12
CA ARG A 46 -5.70 -0.46 14.75
C ARG A 46 -5.14 0.87 14.23
N MET A 47 -5.06 1.90 15.08
CA MET A 47 -4.45 3.19 14.74
C MET A 47 -2.96 3.02 14.43
N ARG A 48 -2.20 2.35 15.30
CA ARG A 48 -0.77 2.07 15.08
C ARG A 48 -0.52 1.33 13.77
N ALA A 49 -1.32 0.29 13.48
CA ALA A 49 -1.19 -0.45 12.23
C ALA A 49 -1.49 0.40 10.99
N ARG A 50 -2.41 1.38 11.07
CA ARG A 50 -2.66 2.34 9.99
C ARG A 50 -1.48 3.28 9.80
N GLU A 51 -0.97 3.86 10.88
CA GLU A 51 0.18 4.75 10.84
C GLU A 51 1.43 4.08 10.28
N GLU A 52 1.68 2.82 10.66
CA GLU A 52 2.79 2.04 10.12
C GLU A 52 2.66 1.81 8.62
N ARG A 53 1.47 1.44 8.14
CA ARG A 53 1.21 1.35 6.69
C ARG A 53 1.40 2.69 5.99
N HIS A 54 0.95 3.77 6.61
CA HIS A 54 1.10 5.12 6.07
C HIS A 54 2.57 5.53 5.97
N ARG A 55 3.35 5.30 7.04
CA ARG A 55 4.80 5.54 7.06
C ARG A 55 5.52 4.74 5.97
N ARG A 56 5.22 3.44 5.85
CA ARG A 56 5.80 2.59 4.79
C ARG A 56 5.44 3.10 3.39
N LYS A 57 4.20 3.52 3.19
CA LYS A 57 3.75 4.09 1.90
C LYS A 57 4.50 5.38 1.57
N LEU A 58 4.68 6.28 2.53
CA LEU A 58 5.42 7.53 2.31
C LEU A 58 6.91 7.27 2.00
N GLU A 59 7.53 6.29 2.67
CA GLU A 59 8.90 5.88 2.38
C GLU A 59 9.03 5.30 0.96
N GLU A 60 8.08 4.46 0.56
CA GLU A 60 8.03 3.89 -0.79
C GLU A 60 7.77 4.98 -1.86
N ASP A 61 6.80 5.87 -1.61
CA ASP A 61 6.45 6.95 -2.53
C ASP A 61 7.61 7.97 -2.67
N ARG A 62 8.46 8.15 -1.65
CA ARG A 62 9.67 8.98 -1.76
C ARG A 62 10.72 8.39 -2.72
N LEU A 63 10.76 7.07 -2.86
CA LEU A 63 11.66 6.38 -3.80
C LEU A 63 11.06 6.29 -5.21
N ARG A 64 9.75 6.50 -5.35
CA ARG A 64 9.11 6.56 -6.65
C ARG A 64 9.49 7.87 -7.35
N PRO A 65 9.87 7.84 -8.63
CA PRO A 65 10.02 9.06 -9.41
C PRO A 65 8.67 9.81 -9.41
N PRO A 66 8.68 11.16 -9.35
CA PRO A 66 7.45 11.93 -9.32
C PRO A 66 6.61 11.63 -10.58
N SER A 67 5.34 11.28 -10.37
CA SER A 67 4.36 11.18 -11.46
C SER A 67 3.63 12.52 -11.61
N PRO A 68 3.41 13.03 -12.83
CA PRO A 68 3.73 12.43 -14.13
C PRO A 68 5.23 12.52 -14.46
N PRO A 69 5.77 11.64 -15.32
CA PRO A 69 7.15 11.80 -15.80
C PRO A 69 7.34 13.21 -16.36
N PRO A 70 8.51 13.85 -16.15
CA PRO A 70 8.75 15.18 -16.66
C PRO A 70 8.51 15.22 -18.17
N ILE A 71 7.59 16.09 -18.59
CA ILE A 71 7.28 16.31 -20.00
C ILE A 71 8.51 16.97 -20.61
N MET A 72 9.15 16.30 -21.58
CA MET A 72 10.26 16.92 -22.30
C MET A 72 9.74 18.09 -23.13
N HIS A 73 10.23 19.29 -22.84
CA HIS A 73 9.99 20.48 -23.64
C HIS A 73 11.12 20.61 -24.65
N TYR A 74 10.79 20.50 -25.94
CA TYR A 74 11.74 20.79 -27.02
C TYR A 74 11.79 22.29 -27.25
N SER A 75 12.99 22.83 -27.42
CA SER A 75 13.13 24.17 -28.00
C SER A 75 12.63 24.18 -29.45
N GLU A 76 12.25 25.35 -29.95
CA GLU A 76 11.75 25.47 -31.32
C GLU A 76 12.80 25.02 -32.36
N HIS A 77 14.08 25.23 -32.07
CA HIS A 77 15.19 24.73 -32.90
C HIS A 77 15.29 23.20 -32.91
N GLU A 78 15.13 22.54 -31.76
CA GLU A 78 15.16 21.07 -31.66
C GLU A 78 13.97 20.43 -32.36
N ALA A 79 12.78 21.05 -32.25
CA ALA A 79 11.59 20.62 -32.97
C ALA A 79 11.78 20.72 -34.49
N ALA A 80 12.39 21.81 -34.97
CA ALA A 80 12.72 21.98 -36.39
C ALA A 80 13.72 20.91 -36.88
N LEU A 81 14.79 20.63 -36.11
CA LEU A 81 15.75 19.58 -36.45
C LEU A 81 15.12 18.18 -36.47
N LEU A 82 14.18 17.91 -35.56
CA LEU A 82 13.43 16.65 -35.54
C LEU A 82 12.55 16.53 -36.79
N ALA A 83 11.85 17.61 -37.16
CA ALA A 83 11.02 17.65 -38.36
C ALA A 83 11.84 17.41 -39.63
N GLU A 84 13.02 18.01 -39.74
CA GLU A 84 13.93 17.78 -40.88
C GLU A 84 14.47 16.34 -40.91
N LYS A 85 14.80 15.75 -39.75
CA LYS A 85 15.18 14.32 -39.66
C LYS A 85 14.03 13.38 -40.03
N LEU A 86 12.80 13.73 -39.70
CA LEU A 86 11.62 12.94 -40.09
C LEU A 86 11.35 13.04 -41.59
N LYS A 87 11.53 14.22 -42.19
CA LYS A 87 11.48 14.40 -43.65
C LYS A 87 12.59 13.63 -44.37
N ALA A 88 13.80 13.62 -43.82
CA ALA A 88 14.92 12.88 -44.39
C ALA A 88 14.78 11.35 -44.25
N ASN A 89 14.05 10.88 -43.23
CA ASN A 89 13.69 9.47 -43.07
C ASN A 89 12.48 9.13 -43.94
N ASP A 90 12.68 9.12 -45.27
CA ASP A 90 11.68 8.80 -46.28
C ASP A 90 10.96 7.47 -46.02
N MET A 91 11.58 6.52 -45.33
CA MET A 91 10.98 5.22 -45.03
C MET A 91 9.74 5.32 -44.12
N ILE A 92 9.73 6.21 -43.13
CA ILE A 92 8.61 6.32 -42.18
C ILE A 92 7.43 7.00 -42.87
N VAL A 93 7.68 8.13 -43.54
CA VAL A 93 6.63 8.88 -44.25
C VAL A 93 6.05 8.05 -45.38
N ASN A 94 6.88 7.36 -46.18
CA ASN A 94 6.39 6.51 -47.25
C ASN A 94 5.65 5.27 -46.72
N GLN A 95 6.02 4.71 -45.57
CA GLN A 95 5.29 3.57 -45.01
C GLN A 95 3.88 3.96 -44.52
N TYR A 96 3.72 5.11 -43.86
CA TYR A 96 2.40 5.60 -43.44
C TYR A 96 1.55 6.13 -44.60
N MET A 97 2.17 6.72 -45.63
CA MET A 97 1.45 7.21 -46.81
C MET A 97 1.06 6.08 -47.79
N ASN A 98 1.90 5.04 -47.93
CA ASN A 98 1.59 3.90 -48.80
C ASN A 98 0.78 2.79 -48.09
N ASN A 99 0.89 2.64 -46.76
CA ASN A 99 0.17 1.63 -45.97
C ASN A 99 -0.78 2.24 -44.91
N GLY A 100 -1.23 3.48 -45.09
CA GLY A 100 -2.26 4.09 -44.24
C GLY A 100 -3.57 3.29 -44.29
N PRO A 101 -4.40 3.31 -43.24
CA PRO A 101 -5.55 2.43 -43.10
C PRO A 101 -6.72 2.89 -43.97
N TRP A 102 -6.66 2.61 -45.27
CA TRP A 102 -7.83 2.67 -46.15
C TRP A 102 -8.78 1.48 -45.92
N GLU A 103 -8.39 0.47 -45.14
CA GLU A 103 -9.22 -0.71 -44.78
C GLU A 103 -10.44 -0.41 -43.88
N LEU A 104 -10.64 0.83 -43.42
CA LEU A 104 -11.82 1.19 -42.59
C LEU A 104 -12.95 1.85 -43.38
N ARG A 105 -12.83 2.01 -44.71
CA ARG A 105 -13.90 2.61 -45.54
C ARG A 105 -14.82 1.58 -46.21
N ASP A 106 -14.43 0.32 -46.27
CA ASP A 106 -15.15 -0.75 -47.00
C ASP A 106 -16.00 -1.66 -46.10
N LYS A 107 -16.30 -1.25 -44.85
CA LYS A 107 -17.19 -1.99 -43.92
C LYS A 107 -18.52 -1.29 -43.65
N CYS A 108 -19.00 -0.49 -44.60
CA CYS A 108 -20.37 0.02 -44.62
C CYS A 108 -21.04 -0.40 -45.94
N GLU A 109 -21.31 -1.70 -46.10
CA GLU A 109 -22.38 -2.24 -46.95
C GLU A 109 -23.28 -3.13 -46.09
#